data_AF-A0AAQ3KB48-F1
#
_entry.id   AF-A0AAQ3KB48-F1
#
_cell.length_a   1.000
_cell.length_b   1.000
_cell.length_c   1.000
_cell.angle_alpha   90.00
_cell.angle_beta   90.00
_cell.angle_gamma   90.00
#
_symmetry.space_group_name_H-M   'P 1'
#
loop_
_entity.id
_entity.type
_entity.pdbx_description
1 polymer ?
#
loop_
_entity_poly.entity_id
_entity_poly.type
_entity_poly.pdbx_seq_one_letter_code
_entity_poly.pdbx_strand_id
1 'polypeptide(L)'
;MKVDVKTLFAVECLRYVIVAATKVGDIHANDTFPPNFIIINLKIKTNIIDAALRFFVRKILFLGSSRLYTKFSPQSIPEPALLSSPIEPTNVVVHGGQDRRDQDVPSV
;
A
#
# COMPACT_ATOMS: atom_id res chain seq x y z
N MET A 1 15.42 12.54 20.94
CA MET A 1 15.15 11.14 21.32
C MET A 1 14.14 10.58 20.33
N LYS A 2 14.39 9.40 19.72
CA LYS A 2 13.41 8.74 18.85
C LYS A 2 12.46 7.92 19.73
N VAL A 3 11.17 8.17 19.64
CA VAL A 3 10.11 7.41 20.32
C VAL A 3 9.59 6.36 19.32
N ASP A 4 9.47 5.10 19.75
CA ASP A 4 8.88 4.06 18.91
C ASP A 4 7.33 4.14 18.91
N VAL A 5 6.70 3.41 17.98
CA VAL A 5 5.25 3.45 17.79
C VAL A 5 4.47 2.97 19.02
N LYS A 6 4.96 1.94 19.72
CA LYS A 6 4.26 1.40 20.90
C LYS A 6 4.33 2.39 22.06
N THR A 7 5.50 2.96 22.27
CA THR A 7 5.70 4.00 23.29
C THR A 7 4.80 5.21 23.02
N LEU A 8 4.69 5.66 21.76
CA LEU A 8 3.78 6.74 21.39
C LEU A 8 2.33 6.44 21.75
N PHE A 9 1.83 5.25 21.41
CA PHE A 9 0.44 4.87 21.70
C PHE A 9 0.17 4.74 23.20
N ALA A 10 1.16 4.28 23.98
CA ALA A 10 1.05 4.14 25.43
C ALA A 10 0.94 5.50 26.14
N VAL A 11 1.71 6.50 25.70
CA VAL A 11 1.78 7.81 26.39
C VAL A 11 0.69 8.77 25.92
N GLU A 12 0.31 8.73 24.64
CA GLU A 12 -0.65 9.69 24.07
C GLU A 12 -2.12 9.26 24.19
N CYS A 13 -2.40 8.04 24.68
CA CYS A 13 -3.77 7.53 24.90
C CYS A 13 -4.69 7.73 23.67
N LEU A 14 -4.19 7.37 22.48
CA LEU A 14 -4.86 7.64 21.21
C LEU A 14 -6.21 6.92 21.11
N ARG A 15 -7.25 7.67 20.71
CA ARG A 15 -8.61 7.11 20.53
C ARG A 15 -9.00 6.93 19.06
N TYR A 16 -8.42 7.72 18.17
CA TYR A 16 -8.65 7.66 16.73
C TYR A 16 -7.31 7.83 16.00
N VAL A 17 -7.07 7.04 14.97
CA VAL A 17 -5.84 7.09 14.19
C VAL A 17 -6.15 7.19 12.71
N ILE A 18 -5.61 8.20 12.04
CA ILE A 18 -5.66 8.36 10.58
C ILE A 18 -4.28 8.08 10.03
N VAL A 19 -4.15 7.01 9.23
CA VAL A 19 -2.87 6.60 8.66
C VAL A 19 -2.71 7.22 7.28
N ALA A 20 -2.11 8.40 7.25
CA ALA A 20 -1.68 9.07 6.02
C ALA A 20 -0.21 8.78 5.67
N ALA A 21 0.54 8.13 6.57
CA ALA A 21 1.94 7.78 6.36
C ALA A 21 2.06 6.62 5.36
N THR A 22 2.74 6.87 4.25
CA THR A 22 3.10 5.87 3.25
C THR A 22 4.33 6.35 2.47
N LYS A 23 5.19 5.43 2.07
CA LYS A 23 6.22 5.69 1.07
C LYS A 23 5.56 5.69 -0.30
N VAL A 24 5.63 6.84 -0.97
CA VAL A 24 5.10 7.07 -2.32
C VAL A 24 6.22 7.47 -3.27
N GLY A 25 6.00 7.23 -4.56
CA GLY A 25 6.97 7.43 -5.62
C GLY A 25 6.27 7.58 -6.98
N ASP A 26 7.00 8.15 -7.92
CA ASP A 26 6.63 8.14 -9.34
C ASP A 26 6.83 6.74 -9.94
N ILE A 27 6.54 6.61 -11.23
CA ILE A 27 6.65 5.33 -11.96
C ILE A 27 8.10 4.81 -11.90
N HIS A 28 9.09 5.68 -12.12
CA HIS A 28 10.49 5.29 -12.12
C HIS A 28 10.96 4.80 -10.76
N ALA A 29 10.61 5.48 -9.67
CA ALA A 29 10.98 5.05 -8.33
C ALA A 29 10.33 3.71 -7.97
N ASN A 30 9.05 3.51 -8.31
CA ASN A 30 8.32 2.27 -8.04
C ASN A 30 8.96 1.06 -8.75
N ASP A 31 9.40 1.26 -9.99
CA ASP A 31 10.07 0.25 -10.82
C ASP A 31 11.50 -0.02 -10.34
N THR A 32 12.21 1.00 -9.86
CA THR A 32 13.63 0.90 -9.51
C THR A 32 13.83 0.29 -8.12
N PHE A 33 12.91 0.56 -7.18
CA PHE A 33 13.03 0.10 -5.79
C PHE A 33 11.80 -0.65 -5.26
N PRO A 34 11.21 -1.63 -5.98
CA PRO A 34 9.96 -2.27 -5.59
C PRO A 34 9.97 -2.87 -4.16
N PRO A 35 11.04 -3.57 -3.72
CA PRO A 35 11.14 -4.08 -2.35
C PRO A 35 11.06 -2.98 -1.28
N ASN A 36 11.65 -1.80 -1.54
CA ASN A 36 11.68 -0.72 -0.55
C ASN A 36 10.28 -0.19 -0.29
N PHE A 37 9.47 0.00 -1.34
CA PHE A 37 8.09 0.46 -1.20
C PHE A 37 7.25 -0.52 -0.39
N ILE A 38 7.28 -1.81 -0.76
CA ILE A 38 6.46 -2.81 -0.06
C ILE A 38 6.92 -3.00 1.40
N ILE A 39 8.22 -3.10 1.65
CA ILE A 39 8.75 -3.34 3.01
C ILE A 39 8.44 -2.16 3.92
N ILE A 40 8.66 -0.93 3.47
CA ILE A 40 8.39 0.26 4.30
C ILE A 40 6.89 0.40 4.57
N ASN A 41 6.06 0.25 3.53
CA ASN A 41 4.61 0.40 3.68
C ASN A 41 4.00 -0.71 4.55
N LEU A 42 4.48 -1.95 4.44
CA LEU A 42 4.09 -3.02 5.35
C LEU A 42 4.50 -2.70 6.79
N LYS A 43 5.76 -2.32 7.04
CA LYS A 43 6.23 -1.95 8.39
C LYS A 43 5.39 -0.83 9.02
N ILE A 44 5.06 0.21 8.25
CA ILE A 44 4.20 1.30 8.75
C ILE A 44 2.83 0.75 9.15
N LYS A 45 2.17 0.02 8.24
CA LYS A 45 0.80 -0.48 8.45
C LYS A 45 0.75 -1.49 9.61
N THR A 46 1.65 -2.45 9.65
CA THR A 46 1.65 -3.52 10.67
C THR A 46 1.98 -2.98 12.05
N ASN A 47 2.95 -2.06 12.18
CA ASN A 47 3.28 -1.45 13.47
C ASN A 47 2.11 -0.65 14.04
N ILE A 48 1.41 0.12 13.19
CA ILE A 48 0.26 0.92 13.63
C ILE A 48 -0.92 0.03 14.00
N ILE A 49 -1.21 -1.02 13.22
CA ILE A 49 -2.30 -1.97 13.52
C ILE A 49 -2.01 -2.71 14.84
N ASP A 50 -0.79 -3.22 15.03
CA ASP A 50 -0.40 -3.92 16.27
C ASP A 50 -0.50 -3.00 17.49
N ALA A 51 -0.02 -1.75 17.39
CA ALA A 51 -0.13 -0.79 18.49
C ALA A 51 -1.59 -0.40 18.78
N ALA A 52 -2.37 -0.11 17.74
CA ALA A 52 -3.77 0.27 17.90
C ALA A 52 -4.62 -0.82 18.57
N LEU A 53 -4.35 -2.09 18.24
CA LEU A 53 -4.99 -3.24 18.88
C LEU A 53 -4.61 -3.35 20.36
N ARG A 54 -3.32 -3.22 20.69
CA ARG A 54 -2.81 -3.33 22.07
C ARG A 54 -3.30 -2.23 23.01
N PHE A 55 -3.46 -1.02 22.49
CA PHE A 55 -3.85 0.16 23.26
C PHE A 55 -5.32 0.55 23.06
N PHE A 56 -6.15 -0.37 22.55
CA PHE A 56 -7.61 -0.23 22.44
C PHE A 56 -8.07 1.04 21.72
N VAL A 57 -7.39 1.40 20.63
CA VAL A 57 -7.82 2.51 19.76
C VAL A 57 -9.21 2.21 19.23
N ARG A 58 -10.13 3.19 19.29
CA ARG A 58 -11.53 3.00 18.94
C ARG A 58 -11.76 2.81 17.44
N LYS A 59 -11.05 3.57 16.60
CA LYS A 59 -11.13 3.47 15.13
C LYS A 59 -9.82 3.83 14.45
N ILE A 60 -9.55 3.15 13.34
CA ILE A 60 -8.43 3.44 12.43
C ILE A 60 -8.99 3.72 11.04
N LEU A 61 -8.48 4.75 10.38
CA LEU A 61 -8.72 5.03 8.96
C LEU A 61 -7.42 4.89 8.17
N PHE A 62 -7.38 3.95 7.23
CA PHE A 62 -6.26 3.80 6.29
C PHE A 62 -6.56 4.52 4.98
N LEU A 63 -5.63 5.38 4.55
CA LEU A 63 -5.71 5.99 3.22
C LEU A 63 -5.07 5.05 2.20
N GLY A 64 -5.92 4.43 1.37
CA GLY A 64 -5.52 3.57 0.26
C GLY A 64 -5.06 4.35 -0.98
N SER A 65 -4.63 3.62 -2.01
CA SER A 65 -4.34 4.18 -3.33
C SER A 65 -5.26 3.57 -4.37
N SER A 66 -5.72 4.37 -5.33
CA SER A 66 -6.48 3.85 -6.48
C SER A 66 -5.65 2.94 -7.39
N ARG A 67 -4.31 2.97 -7.32
CA ARG A 67 -3.43 2.05 -8.06
C ARG A 67 -3.54 0.58 -7.63
N LEU A 68 -4.36 0.29 -6.62
CA LEU A 68 -4.72 -1.07 -6.23
C LEU A 68 -5.72 -1.72 -7.21
N TYR A 69 -6.47 -0.91 -7.96
CA TYR A 69 -7.37 -1.39 -9.01
C TYR A 69 -6.60 -1.65 -10.30
N THR A 70 -7.18 -2.48 -11.16
CA THR A 70 -6.54 -2.88 -12.42
C THR A 70 -6.78 -1.86 -13.52
N LYS A 71 -5.87 -1.80 -14.50
CA LYS A 71 -5.96 -0.91 -15.67
C LYS A 71 -7.32 -0.97 -16.38
N PHE A 72 -7.89 -2.17 -16.43
CA PHE A 72 -9.13 -2.48 -17.15
C PHE A 72 -10.36 -2.53 -16.24
N SER A 73 -10.29 -1.93 -15.06
CA SER A 73 -11.45 -1.82 -14.17
C SER A 73 -12.57 -1.00 -14.82
N PRO A 74 -13.85 -1.36 -14.60
CA PRO A 74 -14.99 -0.62 -15.12
C PRO A 74 -14.99 0.83 -14.59
N GLN A 75 -15.55 1.76 -15.37
CA GLN A 75 -15.67 3.18 -15.00
C GLN A 75 -17.15 3.51 -14.74
N SER A 76 -17.59 4.05 -13.59
CA SER A 76 -16.93 4.27 -12.29
C SER A 76 -16.43 2.99 -11.65
N ILE A 77 -15.26 3.03 -10.98
CA ILE A 77 -14.65 1.85 -10.35
C ILE A 77 -15.39 1.53 -9.04
N PRO A 78 -16.11 0.40 -8.93
CA PRO A 78 -16.77 0.00 -7.70
C PRO A 78 -15.78 -0.77 -6.78
N GLU A 79 -16.03 -0.79 -5.48
CA GLU A 79 -15.16 -1.49 -4.51
C GLU A 79 -14.91 -2.97 -4.84
N PRO A 80 -15.89 -3.74 -5.37
CA PRO A 80 -15.67 -5.14 -5.77
C PRO A 80 -14.68 -5.33 -6.93
N ALA A 81 -14.30 -4.28 -7.67
CA ALA A 81 -13.26 -4.37 -8.70
C ALA A 81 -11.85 -4.53 -8.12
N LEU A 82 -11.69 -4.36 -6.80
CA LEU A 82 -10.42 -4.55 -6.14
C LEU A 82 -9.98 -6.02 -6.27
N LEU A 83 -8.82 -6.26 -6.87
CA LEU A 83 -8.26 -7.59 -7.13
C LEU A 83 -9.15 -8.49 -8.00
N SER A 84 -10.07 -7.92 -8.79
CA SER A 84 -10.93 -8.69 -9.71
C SER A 84 -10.23 -9.14 -10.99
N SER A 85 -9.00 -8.66 -11.23
CA SER A 85 -8.20 -8.98 -12.42
C SER A 85 -6.70 -8.89 -12.09
N PRO A 86 -5.80 -9.34 -12.98
CA PRO A 86 -4.36 -9.22 -12.75
C PRO A 86 -3.92 -7.77 -12.49
N ILE A 87 -3.04 -7.58 -11.51
CA ILE A 87 -2.46 -6.29 -11.16
C ILE A 87 -1.44 -5.89 -12.22
N GLU A 88 -1.32 -4.59 -12.53
CA GLU A 88 -0.30 -4.09 -13.45
C GLU A 88 1.12 -4.48 -12.98
N PRO A 89 2.01 -4.90 -13.90
CA PRO A 89 3.39 -5.29 -13.56
C PRO A 89 4.17 -4.23 -12.76
N THR A 90 3.96 -2.95 -13.05
CA THR A 90 4.59 -1.81 -12.36
C THR A 90 4.15 -1.65 -10.90
N ASN A 91 3.09 -2.37 -10.49
CA ASN A 91 2.51 -2.32 -9.16
C ASN A 91 2.75 -3.62 -8.37
N VAL A 92 3.46 -4.61 -8.94
CA VAL A 92 3.83 -5.86 -8.27
C VAL A 92 5.35 -6.03 -8.18
N VAL A 93 5.81 -6.74 -7.15
CA VAL A 93 7.21 -7.17 -7.06
C VAL A 93 7.36 -8.45 -7.88
N VAL A 94 8.05 -8.38 -9.00
CA VAL A 94 8.37 -9.57 -9.82
C VAL A 94 9.80 -10.03 -9.51
N HIS A 95 9.95 -11.28 -9.06
CA HIS A 95 11.26 -11.91 -8.95
C HIS A 95 11.65 -12.49 -10.31
N GLY A 96 12.75 -12.00 -10.88
CA GLY A 96 13.20 -12.35 -12.23
C GLY A 96 12.78 -11.28 -13.23
N GLY A 97 13.75 -10.61 -13.84
CA GLY A 97 13.50 -9.57 -14.84
C GLY A 97 12.79 -10.17 -16.05
N GLN A 98 11.47 -10.00 -16.13
CA GLN A 98 10.77 -10.20 -17.40
C GLN A 98 10.85 -8.92 -18.22
N ASP A 99 11.38 -9.11 -19.42
CA ASP A 99 11.56 -8.14 -20.48
C ASP A 99 10.23 -7.45 -20.82
N ARG A 100 10.26 -6.12 -20.92
CA ARG A 100 9.09 -5.24 -21.09
C ARG A 100 8.53 -5.25 -22.52
N ARG A 101 8.99 -6.13 -23.40
CA ARG A 101 8.70 -6.11 -24.84
C ARG A 101 7.47 -6.92 -25.27
N ASP A 102 6.90 -7.75 -24.39
CA ASP A 102 5.81 -8.66 -24.77
C ASP A 102 4.40 -8.19 -24.33
N GLN A 103 4.23 -6.92 -23.95
CA GLN A 103 2.91 -6.39 -23.54
C GLN A 103 2.22 -5.49 -24.58
N ASP A 104 2.74 -5.43 -25.80
CA ASP A 104 1.95 -5.01 -26.96
C ASP A 104 1.02 -6.17 -27.37
N VAL A 105 -0.03 -6.41 -26.58
CA VAL A 105 -1.15 -7.24 -27.01
C VAL A 105 -2.01 -6.37 -27.94
N PRO A 106 -2.18 -6.73 -29.23
CA PRO A 106 -2.97 -5.94 -30.15
C PRO A 106 -4.46 -6.07 -29.85
N SER A 107 -5.18 -4.98 -30.12
CA SER A 107 -6.62 -4.83 -30.01
C SER A 107 -7.37 -5.98 -30.71
N VAL A 108 -8.28 -6.62 -29.99
CA VAL A 108 -9.44 -7.34 -30.56
C VAL A 108 -10.70 -6.68 -30.02
#